data_AF-A0A4V3GQD8-F1
#
_entry.id   AF-A0A4V3GQD8-F1
#
_cell.length_a   1.000
_cell.length_b   1.000
_cell.length_c   1.000
_cell.angle_alpha   90.00
_cell.angle_beta   90.00
_cell.angle_gamma   90.00
#
_symmetry.space_group_name_H-M   'P 1'
#
loop_
_entity.id
_entity.type
_entity.pdbx_description
1 polymer ?
#
loop_
_entity_poly.entity_id
_entity_poly.type
_entity_poly.pdbx_seq_one_letter_code
_entity_poly.pdbx_strand_id
1 'polypeptide(L)'
;MSEESDDDKTEAPTPHRLEKAREDGQIPRSRELTSLLMLLVGISIIWMGGDPLARQLAAMLSTGLHFDHSIINDPNLIVKQISQLIKQAVWALLPLIFGLVIVAIAAPMLLGGILFSGKSIQFKFSKMNPISGLGRMFSAQAGAELLKAFLKAILVGSVTAWYLLHKWPEMMRLMSEPPLAALGHALNMVAVCGLLIVLGLTPMVGFDVFFQIFSNIKKLRMSRQDIRDEFKQQEGDPHVKGRIRQQQRAAARRRMMSDVPKADVIVTNPTHYSVALQYDENKMSAPKVLAKGAGLVALRIREIGNEHRIPMLEAPPLARALYRHAEIGQQIPGQLYSAVAEVLAWVWQLRRWRVAGGSIPKKPENLPVPEALDFANEKDSDG
;
A
#
# COMPACT_ATOMS: atom_id res chain seq x y z
N MET A 1 10.20 -5.91 -25.75
CA MET A 1 10.31 -5.64 -24.31
C MET A 1 11.37 -6.58 -23.81
N SER A 2 12.53 -6.03 -23.44
CA SER A 2 13.70 -6.78 -23.01
C SER A 2 13.31 -7.75 -21.90
N GLU A 3 13.50 -9.04 -22.17
CA GLU A 3 13.63 -10.05 -21.13
C GLU A 3 14.85 -9.65 -20.30
N GLU A 4 14.64 -8.86 -19.24
CA GLU A 4 15.67 -8.67 -18.22
C GLU A 4 16.03 -10.07 -17.71
N SER A 5 17.29 -10.44 -17.93
CA SER A 5 17.93 -11.63 -17.42
C SER A 5 17.52 -11.85 -15.98
N ASP A 6 16.84 -12.97 -15.69
CA ASP A 6 16.44 -13.35 -14.34
C ASP A 6 17.66 -13.52 -13.40
N ASP A 7 18.88 -13.55 -13.95
CA ASP A 7 20.15 -13.56 -13.24
C ASP A 7 20.47 -12.27 -12.47
N ASP A 8 19.90 -11.11 -12.85
CA ASP A 8 20.19 -9.84 -12.17
C ASP A 8 19.36 -9.65 -10.88
N LYS A 9 18.35 -10.51 -10.65
CA LYS A 9 17.45 -10.46 -9.48
C LYS A 9 17.98 -11.31 -8.33
N THR A 10 18.97 -10.76 -7.63
CA THR A 10 19.65 -11.45 -6.52
C THR A 10 19.09 -11.10 -5.15
N GLU A 11 18.42 -9.96 -4.99
CA GLU A 11 17.98 -9.48 -3.68
C GLU A 11 16.57 -10.01 -3.33
N ALA A 12 16.31 -10.12 -2.02
CA ALA A 12 14.99 -10.52 -1.53
C ALA A 12 13.93 -9.43 -1.81
N PRO A 13 12.66 -9.80 -2.05
CA PRO A 13 11.60 -8.82 -2.23
C PRO A 13 11.41 -7.95 -0.99
N THR A 14 11.22 -6.65 -1.22
CA THR A 14 10.82 -5.70 -0.17
C THR A 14 9.39 -5.99 0.33
N PRO A 15 9.02 -5.54 1.55
CA PRO A 15 7.66 -5.66 2.06
C PRO A 15 6.61 -5.03 1.13
N HIS A 16 6.94 -3.89 0.52
CA HIS A 16 6.05 -3.20 -0.40
C HIS A 16 5.83 -3.98 -1.70
N ARG A 17 6.87 -4.62 -2.26
CA ARG A 17 6.70 -5.49 -3.43
C ARG A 17 5.85 -6.74 -3.11
N LEU A 18 5.97 -7.30 -1.91
CA LEU A 18 5.09 -8.39 -1.46
C LEU A 18 3.63 -7.95 -1.35
N GLU A 19 3.39 -6.74 -0.83
CA GLU A 19 2.05 -6.16 -0.71
C GLU A 19 1.44 -5.85 -2.08
N LYS A 20 2.22 -5.27 -3.00
CA LYS A 20 1.80 -5.02 -4.38
C LYS A 20 1.49 -6.32 -5.14
N ALA A 21 2.33 -7.34 -4.99
CA ALA A 21 2.08 -8.66 -5.57
C ALA A 21 0.77 -9.27 -5.05
N ARG A 22 0.51 -9.12 -3.74
CA ARG A 22 -0.76 -9.48 -3.11
C ARG A 22 -1.93 -8.71 -3.73
N GLU A 23 -1.88 -7.39 -3.79
CA GLU A 23 -2.93 -6.56 -4.42
C GLU A 23 -3.22 -6.94 -5.87
N ASP A 24 -2.19 -7.32 -6.63
CA ASP A 24 -2.31 -7.75 -8.01
C ASP A 24 -2.79 -9.21 -8.15
N GLY A 25 -3.07 -9.90 -7.04
CA GLY A 25 -3.59 -11.26 -6.98
C GLY A 25 -2.55 -12.36 -7.19
N GLN A 26 -1.26 -12.02 -7.16
CA GLN A 26 -0.14 -12.95 -7.31
C GLN A 26 0.22 -13.57 -5.96
N ILE A 27 -0.52 -14.61 -5.59
CA ILE A 27 -0.31 -15.39 -4.37
C ILE A 27 0.07 -16.83 -4.72
N PRO A 28 0.94 -17.49 -3.91
CA PRO A 28 1.26 -18.89 -4.12
C PRO A 28 -0.01 -19.74 -3.92
N ARG A 29 -0.26 -20.66 -4.86
CA ARG A 29 -1.37 -21.60 -4.78
C ARG A 29 -0.88 -23.00 -5.15
N SER A 30 -1.09 -23.97 -4.27
CA SER A 30 -0.89 -25.40 -4.58
C SER A 30 -2.25 -26.06 -4.84
N ARG A 31 -2.42 -26.56 -6.06
CA ARG A 31 -3.59 -27.37 -6.44
C ARG A 31 -3.57 -28.71 -5.72
N GLU A 32 -2.38 -29.26 -5.47
CA GLU A 32 -2.18 -30.54 -4.81
C GLU A 32 -2.60 -30.50 -3.34
N LEU A 33 -2.29 -29.41 -2.62
CA LEU A 33 -2.75 -29.21 -1.25
C LEU A 33 -4.29 -29.17 -1.17
N THR A 34 -4.93 -28.47 -2.10
CA THR A 34 -6.39 -28.37 -2.15
C THR A 34 -7.00 -29.76 -2.37
N SER A 35 -6.49 -30.52 -3.35
CA SER A 35 -6.97 -31.88 -3.61
C SER A 35 -6.78 -32.83 -2.43
N LEU A 36 -5.61 -32.78 -1.76
CA LEU A 36 -5.33 -33.63 -0.60
C LEU A 36 -6.26 -33.32 0.58
N LEU A 37 -6.49 -32.03 0.89
CA LEU A 37 -7.40 -31.63 1.95
C LEU A 37 -8.85 -32.02 1.62
N MET A 38 -9.26 -31.89 0.35
CA MET A 38 -10.59 -32.33 -0.10
C MET A 38 -10.79 -33.83 0.11
N LEU A 39 -9.77 -34.64 -0.23
CA LEU A 39 -9.81 -36.09 0.00
C LEU A 39 -9.83 -36.41 1.50
N LEU A 40 -8.95 -35.77 2.29
CA LEU A 40 -8.87 -35.99 3.74
C LEU A 40 -10.20 -35.70 4.41
N VAL A 41 -10.77 -34.52 4.18
CA VAL A 41 -12.04 -34.10 4.79
C VAL A 41 -13.21 -34.90 4.24
N GLY A 42 -13.25 -35.17 2.93
CA GLY A 42 -14.29 -36.00 2.32
C GLY A 42 -14.35 -37.40 2.93
N ILE A 43 -13.19 -38.07 3.02
CA ILE A 43 -13.09 -39.39 3.66
C ILE A 43 -13.45 -39.31 5.15
N SER A 44 -12.98 -38.29 5.86
CA SER A 44 -13.25 -38.13 7.30
C SER A 44 -14.75 -37.93 7.59
N ILE A 45 -15.43 -37.09 6.80
CA ILE A 45 -16.87 -36.86 6.93
C ILE A 45 -17.65 -38.15 6.63
N ILE A 46 -17.29 -38.87 5.55
CA ILE A 46 -17.95 -40.14 5.21
C ILE A 46 -17.67 -41.20 6.27
N TRP A 47 -16.48 -41.24 6.86
CA TRP A 47 -16.12 -42.24 7.85
C TRP A 47 -16.81 -42.00 9.20
N MET A 48 -16.83 -40.74 9.67
CA MET A 48 -17.49 -40.37 10.93
C MET A 48 -19.02 -40.30 10.80
N GLY A 49 -19.52 -39.90 9.63
CA GLY A 49 -20.95 -39.75 9.32
C GLY A 49 -21.56 -40.91 8.56
N GLY A 50 -20.81 -41.97 8.28
CA GLY A 50 -21.22 -43.04 7.37
C GLY A 50 -22.41 -43.86 7.87
N ASP A 51 -22.43 -44.17 9.17
CA ASP A 51 -23.52 -44.93 9.81
C ASP A 51 -24.88 -44.18 9.78
N PRO A 52 -25.00 -42.92 10.22
CA PRO A 52 -26.24 -42.17 10.07
C PRO A 52 -26.60 -41.92 8.59
N LEU A 53 -25.62 -41.70 7.72
CA LEU A 53 -25.85 -41.53 6.28
C LEU A 53 -26.43 -42.80 5.65
N ALA A 54 -25.84 -43.96 5.94
CA ALA A 54 -26.30 -45.26 5.43
C ALA A 54 -27.72 -45.56 5.92
N ARG A 55 -28.03 -45.31 7.20
CA ARG A 55 -29.39 -45.48 7.74
C ARG A 55 -30.40 -44.56 7.07
N GLN A 56 -30.05 -43.29 6.84
CA GLN A 56 -30.93 -42.35 6.13
C GLN A 56 -31.19 -42.79 4.68
N LEU A 57 -30.16 -43.21 3.95
CA LEU A 57 -30.30 -43.71 2.58
C LEU A 57 -31.13 -45.00 2.52
N ALA A 58 -30.93 -45.92 3.47
CA ALA A 58 -31.72 -47.15 3.58
C ALA A 58 -33.20 -46.85 3.89
N ALA A 59 -33.46 -45.92 4.82
CA ALA A 59 -34.82 -45.46 5.13
C ALA A 59 -35.48 -44.77 3.92
N MET A 60 -34.71 -43.97 3.18
CA MET A 60 -35.18 -43.30 1.97
C MET A 60 -35.56 -44.31 0.88
N LEU A 61 -34.73 -45.33 0.67
CA LEU A 61 -35.00 -46.41 -0.28
C LEU A 61 -36.22 -47.24 0.15
N SER A 62 -36.30 -47.61 1.44
CA SER A 62 -37.44 -48.34 1.99
C SER A 62 -38.75 -47.56 1.84
N THR A 63 -38.73 -46.25 2.08
CA THR A 63 -39.90 -45.38 1.94
C THR A 63 -40.26 -45.12 0.47
N GLY A 64 -39.26 -45.04 -0.41
CA GLY A 64 -39.46 -44.83 -1.84
C GLY A 64 -39.98 -46.07 -2.58
N LEU A 65 -39.67 -47.26 -2.07
CA LEU A 65 -40.15 -48.54 -2.62
C LEU A 65 -41.45 -49.03 -1.98
N HIS A 66 -41.95 -48.33 -0.95
CA HIS A 66 -43.23 -48.64 -0.33
C HIS A 66 -44.36 -47.91 -1.10
N PHE A 67 -45.09 -48.66 -1.92
CA PHE A 67 -46.22 -48.14 -2.67
C PHE A 67 -47.52 -48.47 -1.92
N ASP A 68 -48.09 -47.46 -1.25
CA ASP A 68 -49.43 -47.56 -0.66
C ASP A 68 -50.49 -47.31 -1.74
N HIS A 69 -51.61 -48.03 -1.68
CA HIS A 69 -52.71 -47.92 -2.65
C HIS A 69 -53.36 -46.53 -2.62
N SER A 70 -53.26 -45.81 -1.49
CA SER A 70 -53.74 -44.44 -1.33
C SER A 70 -53.02 -43.42 -2.23
N ILE A 71 -51.76 -43.70 -2.60
CA ILE A 71 -50.90 -42.85 -3.44
C ILE A 71 -51.36 -42.83 -4.90
N ILE A 72 -52.04 -43.89 -5.37
CA ILE A 72 -52.56 -44.00 -6.74
C ILE A 72 -53.77 -43.07 -6.96
N ASN A 73 -54.52 -42.77 -5.89
CA ASN A 73 -55.80 -42.07 -5.97
C ASN A 73 -55.69 -40.55 -5.76
N ASP A 74 -54.60 -40.04 -5.18
CA ASP A 74 -54.38 -38.61 -4.98
C ASP A 74 -52.98 -38.17 -5.44
N PRO A 75 -52.88 -37.49 -6.61
CA PRO A 75 -51.62 -36.98 -7.14
C PRO A 75 -50.85 -36.07 -6.17
N ASN A 76 -51.52 -35.39 -5.23
CA ASN A 76 -50.86 -34.52 -4.26
C ASN A 76 -50.03 -35.30 -3.24
N LEU A 77 -50.42 -36.54 -2.92
CA LEU A 77 -49.68 -37.40 -2.00
C LEU A 77 -48.34 -37.84 -2.60
N ILE A 78 -48.30 -38.13 -3.91
CA ILE A 78 -47.07 -38.43 -4.66
C ILE A 78 -46.11 -37.23 -4.59
N VAL A 79 -46.60 -36.02 -4.88
CA VAL A 79 -45.76 -34.81 -4.85
C VAL A 79 -45.19 -34.56 -3.46
N LYS A 80 -45.98 -34.76 -2.40
CA LYS A 80 -45.53 -34.62 -1.01
C LYS A 80 -44.46 -35.65 -0.65
N GLN A 81 -44.62 -36.90 -1.08
CA GLN A 81 -43.65 -37.97 -0.84
C GLN A 81 -42.33 -37.71 -1.57
N ILE A 82 -42.38 -37.31 -2.85
CA ILE A 82 -41.19 -36.89 -3.60
C ILE A 82 -40.49 -35.71 -2.91
N SER A 83 -41.25 -34.70 -2.47
CA SER A 83 -40.68 -33.56 -1.74
C SER A 83 -39.98 -33.99 -0.45
N GLN A 84 -40.54 -34.94 0.30
CA GLN A 84 -39.92 -35.48 1.51
C GLN A 84 -38.64 -36.25 1.20
N LEU A 85 -38.63 -37.09 0.16
CA LEU A 85 -37.44 -37.84 -0.27
C LEU A 85 -36.33 -36.88 -0.73
N ILE A 86 -36.65 -35.83 -1.50
CA ILE A 86 -35.69 -34.79 -1.89
C ILE A 86 -35.11 -34.08 -0.65
N LYS A 87 -35.97 -33.69 0.30
CA LYS A 87 -35.51 -33.03 1.54
C LYS A 87 -34.57 -33.95 2.33
N GLN A 88 -34.90 -35.23 2.46
CA GLN A 88 -34.04 -36.22 3.14
C GLN A 88 -32.70 -36.38 2.41
N ALA A 89 -32.70 -36.51 1.07
CA ALA A 89 -31.47 -36.60 0.28
C ALA A 89 -30.58 -35.36 0.45
N VAL A 90 -31.18 -34.16 0.41
CA VAL A 90 -30.45 -32.90 0.63
C VAL A 90 -29.85 -32.87 2.03
N TRP A 91 -30.63 -33.15 3.07
CA TRP A 91 -30.13 -33.16 4.45
C TRP A 91 -29.03 -34.20 4.69
N ALA A 92 -29.12 -35.36 4.04
CA ALA A 92 -28.11 -36.40 4.12
C ALA A 92 -26.77 -35.99 3.48
N LEU A 93 -26.83 -35.30 2.33
CA LEU A 93 -25.64 -34.84 1.59
C LEU A 93 -25.09 -33.50 2.10
N LEU A 94 -25.89 -32.73 2.83
CA LEU A 94 -25.54 -31.38 3.27
C LEU A 94 -24.24 -31.32 4.08
N PRO A 95 -23.97 -32.21 5.06
CA PRO A 95 -22.70 -32.21 5.79
C PRO A 95 -21.48 -32.42 4.87
N LEU A 96 -21.60 -33.31 3.88
CA LEU A 96 -20.54 -33.58 2.91
C LEU A 96 -20.30 -32.37 2.00
N ILE A 97 -21.37 -31.84 1.40
CA ILE A 97 -21.28 -30.66 0.52
C ILE A 97 -20.72 -29.47 1.30
N PHE A 98 -21.25 -29.19 2.49
CA PHE A 98 -20.83 -28.08 3.33
C PHE A 98 -19.37 -28.20 3.74
N GLY A 99 -18.93 -29.38 4.18
CA GLY A 99 -17.53 -29.63 4.53
C GLY A 99 -16.58 -29.44 3.35
N LEU A 100 -16.92 -29.97 2.18
CA LEU A 100 -16.12 -29.81 0.97
C LEU A 100 -16.08 -28.35 0.47
N VAL A 101 -17.19 -27.61 0.59
CA VAL A 101 -17.23 -26.17 0.26
C VAL A 101 -16.31 -25.38 1.18
N ILE A 102 -16.32 -25.67 2.49
CA ILE A 102 -15.40 -25.04 3.45
C ILE A 102 -13.95 -25.29 3.03
N VAL A 103 -13.59 -26.51 2.67
CA VAL A 103 -12.23 -26.85 2.24
C VAL A 103 -11.86 -26.16 0.92
N ALA A 104 -12.78 -26.13 -0.06
CA ALA A 104 -12.55 -25.46 -1.33
C ALA A 104 -12.25 -23.96 -1.18
N ILE A 105 -12.82 -23.32 -0.15
CA ILE A 105 -12.56 -21.92 0.21
C ILE A 105 -11.30 -21.80 1.05
N ALA A 106 -11.16 -22.60 2.10
CA ALA A 106 -10.10 -22.49 3.09
C ALA A 106 -8.72 -22.93 2.56
N ALA A 107 -8.65 -23.98 1.73
CA ALA A 107 -7.37 -24.53 1.27
C ALA A 107 -6.53 -23.53 0.45
N PRO A 108 -7.09 -22.76 -0.51
CA PRO A 108 -6.36 -21.67 -1.15
C PRO A 108 -5.94 -20.56 -0.18
N MET A 109 -6.76 -20.26 0.84
CA MET A 109 -6.49 -19.22 1.83
C MET A 109 -5.32 -19.58 2.77
N LEU A 110 -5.09 -20.88 3.03
CA LEU A 110 -3.97 -21.34 3.87
C LEU A 110 -2.59 -20.99 3.28
N LEU A 111 -2.45 -20.93 1.95
CA LEU A 111 -1.18 -20.61 1.29
C LEU A 111 -1.04 -19.14 0.93
N GLY A 112 -2.10 -18.57 0.36
CA GLY A 112 -2.06 -17.23 -0.22
C GLY A 112 -2.63 -16.12 0.66
N GLY A 113 -3.27 -16.48 1.78
CA GLY A 113 -4.03 -15.56 2.61
C GLY A 113 -5.39 -15.19 2.00
N ILE A 114 -6.14 -14.34 2.73
CA ILE A 114 -7.42 -13.79 2.29
C ILE A 114 -7.14 -12.54 1.47
N LEU A 115 -7.49 -12.55 0.18
CA LEU A 115 -7.20 -11.42 -0.69
C LEU A 115 -8.28 -11.20 -1.73
N PHE A 116 -8.93 -10.04 -1.64
CA PHE A 116 -9.91 -9.55 -2.59
C PHE A 116 -9.23 -8.54 -3.53
N SER A 117 -8.78 -9.01 -4.69
CA SER A 117 -8.19 -8.15 -5.72
C SER A 117 -9.23 -7.84 -6.81
N GLY A 118 -9.77 -6.61 -6.80
CA GLY A 118 -10.64 -6.14 -7.88
C GLY A 118 -9.95 -6.11 -9.26
N LYS A 119 -8.61 -5.93 -9.29
CA LYS A 119 -7.80 -5.97 -10.51
C LYS A 119 -7.80 -7.35 -11.18
N SER A 120 -7.97 -8.42 -10.41
CA SER A 120 -7.97 -9.80 -10.93
C SER A 120 -9.24 -10.14 -11.71
N ILE A 121 -10.34 -9.39 -11.48
CA ILE A 121 -11.65 -9.56 -12.15
C ILE A 121 -11.69 -8.82 -13.50
N GLN A 122 -10.75 -7.93 -13.77
CA GLN A 122 -10.71 -7.18 -15.03
C GLN A 122 -10.51 -8.09 -16.24
N PHE A 123 -11.30 -7.85 -17.29
CA PHE A 123 -11.22 -8.59 -18.54
C PHE A 123 -9.91 -8.25 -19.27
N LYS A 124 -8.96 -9.20 -19.30
CA LYS A 124 -7.67 -9.04 -19.99
C LYS A 124 -7.67 -9.88 -21.28
N PHE A 125 -7.85 -9.23 -22.43
CA PHE A 125 -7.79 -9.87 -23.76
C PHE A 125 -6.50 -10.65 -24.01
N SER A 126 -5.39 -10.22 -23.41
CA SER A 126 -4.09 -10.91 -23.50
C SER A 126 -4.11 -12.34 -22.94
N LYS A 127 -5.02 -12.68 -22.01
CA LYS A 127 -5.14 -14.04 -21.47
C LYS A 127 -5.82 -15.03 -22.44
N MET A 128 -6.50 -14.55 -23.47
CA MET A 128 -7.21 -15.37 -24.47
C MET A 128 -6.36 -15.74 -25.69
N ASN A 129 -5.09 -15.31 -25.77
CA ASN A 129 -4.26 -15.61 -26.93
C ASN A 129 -3.89 -17.12 -26.99
N PRO A 130 -4.32 -17.87 -28.02
CA PRO A 130 -4.08 -19.31 -28.12
C PRO A 130 -2.60 -19.69 -28.26
N ILE A 131 -1.77 -18.83 -28.88
CA ILE A 131 -0.33 -19.06 -29.04
C ILE A 131 0.35 -19.10 -27.66
N SER A 132 -0.01 -18.16 -26.77
CA SER A 132 0.47 -18.13 -25.39
C SER A 132 -0.05 -19.30 -24.54
N GLY A 133 -1.20 -19.88 -24.94
CA GLY A 133 -1.77 -21.07 -24.31
C GLY A 133 -0.97 -22.32 -24.66
N LEU A 134 -0.67 -22.51 -25.94
CA LEU A 134 0.16 -23.62 -26.43
C LEU A 134 1.57 -23.59 -25.83
N GLY A 135 2.21 -22.41 -25.78
CA GLY A 135 3.52 -22.27 -25.12
C GLY A 135 3.51 -22.65 -23.63
N ARG A 136 2.38 -22.39 -22.92
CA ARG A 136 2.20 -22.83 -21.53
C ARG A 136 2.03 -24.35 -21.41
N MET A 137 1.35 -24.99 -22.36
CA MET A 137 1.17 -26.45 -22.40
C MET A 137 2.48 -27.20 -22.67
N PHE A 138 3.41 -26.63 -23.45
CA PHE A 138 4.74 -27.18 -23.73
C PHE A 138 5.86 -26.54 -22.91
N SER A 139 5.56 -26.11 -21.69
CA SER A 139 6.53 -25.50 -20.79
C SER A 139 7.19 -26.54 -19.87
N ALA A 140 8.37 -26.21 -19.32
CA ALA A 140 9.00 -27.01 -18.26
C ALA A 140 8.08 -27.24 -17.05
N GLN A 141 7.16 -26.30 -16.80
CA GLN A 141 6.15 -26.42 -15.75
C GLN A 141 5.14 -27.53 -16.06
N ALA A 142 4.68 -27.65 -17.32
CA ALA A 142 3.77 -28.72 -17.73
C ALA A 142 4.43 -30.11 -17.61
N GLY A 143 5.72 -30.22 -17.99
CA GLY A 143 6.50 -31.44 -17.78
C GLY A 143 6.63 -31.83 -16.31
N ALA A 144 6.88 -30.87 -15.42
CA ALA A 144 6.92 -31.09 -13.97
C ALA A 144 5.56 -31.51 -13.39
N GLU A 145 4.45 -30.96 -13.89
CA GLU A 145 3.10 -31.38 -13.51
C GLU A 145 2.78 -32.80 -13.96
N LEU A 146 3.19 -33.18 -15.17
CA LEU A 146 3.04 -34.54 -15.69
C LEU A 146 3.85 -35.55 -14.87
N LEU A 147 5.11 -35.24 -14.55
CA LEU A 147 5.93 -36.08 -13.68
C LEU A 147 5.27 -36.28 -12.30
N LYS A 148 4.74 -35.21 -11.71
CA LYS A 148 3.98 -35.30 -10.45
C LYS A 148 2.73 -36.18 -10.60
N ALA A 149 2.03 -36.13 -11.73
CA ALA A 149 0.88 -37.00 -11.97
C ALA A 149 1.28 -38.49 -12.00
N PHE A 150 2.37 -38.83 -12.68
CA PHE A 150 2.91 -40.20 -12.69
C PHE A 150 3.35 -40.66 -11.30
N LEU A 151 4.10 -39.85 -10.57
CA LEU A 151 4.53 -40.16 -9.21
C LEU A 151 3.33 -40.39 -8.28
N LYS A 152 2.28 -39.56 -8.38
CA LYS A 152 1.03 -39.77 -7.65
C LYS A 152 0.38 -41.09 -8.01
N ALA A 153 0.22 -41.40 -9.30
CA ALA A 153 -0.41 -42.64 -9.74
C ALA A 153 0.34 -43.88 -9.24
N ILE A 154 1.67 -43.86 -9.30
CA ILE A 154 2.51 -44.95 -8.79
C ILE A 154 2.36 -45.07 -7.27
N LEU A 155 2.37 -43.95 -6.54
CA LEU A 155 2.25 -43.96 -5.07
C LEU A 155 0.86 -44.45 -4.62
N VAL A 156 -0.21 -43.94 -5.23
CA VAL A 156 -1.57 -44.42 -4.94
C VAL A 156 -1.69 -45.91 -5.28
N GLY A 157 -1.19 -46.33 -6.45
CA GLY A 157 -1.21 -47.72 -6.89
C GLY A 157 -0.43 -48.65 -5.96
N SER A 158 0.76 -48.25 -5.53
CA SER A 158 1.61 -49.07 -4.65
C SER A 158 1.04 -49.19 -3.23
N VAL A 159 0.54 -48.09 -2.65
CA VAL A 159 -0.11 -48.11 -1.34
C VAL A 159 -1.38 -48.96 -1.38
N THR A 160 -2.20 -48.81 -2.42
CA THR A 160 -3.42 -49.60 -2.59
C THR A 160 -3.10 -51.07 -2.78
N ALA A 161 -2.15 -51.42 -3.66
CA ALA A 161 -1.74 -52.81 -3.88
C ALA A 161 -1.17 -53.44 -2.60
N TRP A 162 -0.30 -52.73 -1.88
CA TRP A 162 0.24 -53.18 -0.60
C TRP A 162 -0.87 -53.43 0.43
N TYR A 163 -1.82 -52.50 0.57
CA TYR A 163 -2.94 -52.63 1.49
C TYR A 163 -3.82 -53.84 1.12
N LEU A 164 -4.17 -53.99 -0.16
CA LEU A 164 -5.00 -55.11 -0.63
C LEU A 164 -4.32 -56.46 -0.41
N LEU A 165 -3.01 -56.57 -0.68
CA LEU A 165 -2.26 -57.80 -0.44
C LEU A 165 -2.17 -58.13 1.05
N HIS A 166 -1.92 -57.13 1.90
CA HIS A 166 -1.84 -57.31 3.35
C HIS A 166 -3.19 -57.66 3.98
N LYS A 167 -4.28 -57.09 3.45
CA LYS A 167 -5.64 -57.28 3.94
C LYS A 167 -6.43 -58.35 3.18
N TRP A 168 -5.79 -59.06 2.26
CA TRP A 168 -6.40 -60.11 1.46
C TRP A 168 -7.14 -61.18 2.30
N PRO A 169 -6.55 -61.72 3.38
CA PRO A 169 -7.24 -62.73 4.19
C PRO A 169 -8.48 -62.17 4.90
N GLU A 170 -8.43 -60.92 5.36
CA GLU A 170 -9.56 -60.24 6.00
C GLU A 170 -10.70 -60.01 4.99
N MET A 171 -10.35 -59.61 3.76
CA MET A 171 -11.30 -59.49 2.65
C MET A 171 -12.02 -60.80 2.33
N MET A 172 -11.31 -61.95 2.38
CA MET A 172 -11.95 -63.26 2.19
C MET A 172 -12.89 -63.62 3.35
N ARG A 173 -12.59 -63.18 4.57
CA ARG A 173 -13.44 -63.44 5.75
C ARG A 173 -14.79 -62.71 5.68
N LEU A 174 -14.89 -61.60 4.94
CA LEU A 174 -16.17 -60.90 4.75
C LEU A 174 -17.25 -61.82 4.15
N MET A 175 -16.87 -62.82 3.34
CA MET A 175 -17.81 -63.79 2.75
C MET A 175 -18.52 -64.65 3.81
N SER A 176 -17.93 -64.76 5.00
CA SER A 176 -18.43 -65.57 6.11
C SER A 176 -19.14 -64.73 7.19
N GLU A 177 -19.19 -63.41 7.02
CA GLU A 177 -19.85 -62.49 7.96
C GLU A 177 -21.33 -62.24 7.57
N PRO A 178 -22.21 -61.91 8.53
CA PRO A 178 -23.56 -61.45 8.22
C PRO A 178 -23.54 -60.22 7.29
N PRO A 179 -24.46 -60.09 6.31
CA PRO A 179 -24.37 -59.07 5.26
C PRO A 179 -24.20 -57.63 5.76
N LEU A 180 -24.91 -57.27 6.83
CA LEU A 180 -24.85 -55.92 7.40
C LEU A 180 -23.49 -55.63 8.07
N ALA A 181 -22.94 -56.62 8.79
CA ALA A 181 -21.63 -56.53 9.42
C ALA A 181 -20.52 -56.49 8.36
N ALA A 182 -20.61 -57.38 7.35
CA ALA A 182 -19.68 -57.43 6.23
C ALA A 182 -19.63 -56.08 5.47
N LEU A 183 -20.78 -55.43 5.25
CA LEU A 183 -20.84 -54.11 4.61
C LEU A 183 -20.15 -53.04 5.45
N GLY A 184 -20.42 -52.99 6.75
CA GLY A 184 -19.76 -52.05 7.67
C GLY A 184 -18.24 -52.26 7.71
N HIS A 185 -17.82 -53.53 7.76
CA HIS A 185 -16.40 -53.90 7.76
C HIS A 185 -15.72 -53.52 6.44
N ALA A 186 -16.36 -53.80 5.29
CA ALA A 186 -15.87 -53.40 3.97
C ALA A 186 -15.69 -51.89 3.83
N LEU A 187 -16.70 -51.10 4.25
CA LEU A 187 -16.62 -49.64 4.20
C LEU A 187 -15.51 -49.10 5.11
N ASN A 188 -15.29 -49.71 6.28
CA ASN A 188 -14.17 -49.36 7.15
C ASN A 188 -12.81 -49.67 6.49
N MET A 189 -12.66 -50.83 5.85
CA MET A 189 -11.45 -51.16 5.10
C MET A 189 -11.17 -50.16 3.97
N VAL A 190 -12.21 -49.76 3.23
CA VAL A 190 -12.10 -48.73 2.18
C VAL A 190 -11.69 -47.38 2.77
N ALA A 191 -12.29 -46.96 3.89
CA ALA A 191 -11.96 -45.70 4.55
C ALA A 191 -10.49 -45.68 5.04
N VAL A 192 -10.04 -46.77 5.67
CA VAL A 192 -8.65 -46.92 6.14
C VAL A 192 -7.67 -46.92 4.96
N CYS A 193 -7.98 -47.63 3.87
CA CYS A 193 -7.17 -47.59 2.65
C CYS A 193 -7.07 -46.16 2.09
N GLY A 194 -8.20 -45.46 1.98
CA GLY A 194 -8.24 -44.06 1.54
C GLY A 194 -7.40 -43.13 2.43
N LEU A 195 -7.46 -43.32 3.74
CA LEU A 195 -6.68 -42.53 4.70
C LEU A 195 -5.18 -42.81 4.57
N LEU A 196 -4.79 -44.07 4.38
CA LEU A 196 -3.40 -44.44 4.10
C LEU A 196 -2.87 -43.82 2.80
N ILE A 197 -3.70 -43.78 1.75
CA ILE A 197 -3.36 -43.10 0.49
C ILE A 197 -3.13 -41.61 0.73
N VAL A 198 -4.03 -40.93 1.46
CA VAL A 198 -3.90 -39.51 1.80
C VAL A 198 -2.63 -39.25 2.62
N LEU A 199 -2.34 -40.11 3.60
CA LEU A 199 -1.13 -40.02 4.42
C LEU A 199 0.12 -40.22 3.55
N GLY A 200 0.12 -41.20 2.65
CA GLY A 200 1.22 -41.45 1.71
C GLY A 200 1.46 -40.30 0.73
N LEU A 201 0.40 -39.58 0.33
CA LEU A 201 0.51 -38.39 -0.54
C LEU A 201 1.02 -37.15 0.22
N THR A 202 0.92 -37.12 1.55
CA THR A 202 1.22 -35.93 2.36
C THR A 202 2.66 -35.41 2.18
N PRO A 203 3.73 -36.26 2.21
CA PRO A 203 5.09 -35.79 1.96
C PRO A 203 5.28 -35.16 0.58
N MET A 204 4.67 -35.76 -0.45
CA MET A 204 4.75 -35.26 -1.83
C MET A 204 4.07 -33.90 -1.97
N VAL A 205 2.89 -33.74 -1.37
CA VAL A 205 2.16 -32.48 -1.37
C VAL A 205 2.90 -31.42 -0.53
N GLY A 206 3.50 -31.81 0.59
CA GLY A 206 4.35 -30.91 1.39
C GLY A 206 5.52 -30.36 0.58
N PHE A 207 6.18 -31.21 -0.21
CA PHE A 207 7.22 -30.77 -1.14
C PHE A 207 6.69 -29.83 -2.23
N ASP A 208 5.52 -30.12 -2.83
CA ASP A 208 4.89 -29.23 -3.82
C ASP A 208 4.58 -27.86 -3.20
N VAL A 209 4.02 -27.81 -1.99
CA VAL A 209 3.75 -26.56 -1.27
C VAL A 209 5.02 -25.76 -1.06
N PHE A 210 6.09 -26.39 -0.55
CA PHE A 210 7.37 -25.72 -0.35
C PHE A 210 7.93 -25.17 -1.67
N PHE A 211 7.90 -25.97 -2.73
CA PHE A 211 8.36 -25.56 -4.05
C PHE A 211 7.55 -24.39 -4.62
N GLN A 212 6.22 -24.37 -4.43
CA GLN A 212 5.36 -23.28 -4.89
C GLN A 212 5.63 -21.98 -4.12
N ILE A 213 5.82 -22.05 -2.80
CA ILE A 213 6.19 -20.88 -1.99
C ILE A 213 7.55 -20.34 -2.44
N PHE A 214 8.55 -21.22 -2.57
CA PHE A 214 9.89 -20.83 -2.99
C PHE A 214 9.91 -20.25 -4.41
N SER A 215 9.20 -20.88 -5.36
CA SER A 215 9.07 -20.38 -6.73
C SER A 215 8.40 -19.01 -6.78
N ASN A 216 7.37 -18.79 -5.96
CA ASN A 216 6.70 -17.49 -5.87
C ASN A 216 7.65 -16.41 -5.33
N ILE A 217 8.39 -16.70 -4.26
CA ILE A 217 9.40 -15.77 -3.72
C ILE A 217 10.50 -15.50 -4.76
N LYS A 218 10.95 -16.54 -5.48
CA LYS A 218 11.97 -16.40 -6.54
C LYS A 218 11.49 -15.45 -7.64
N LYS A 219 10.22 -15.53 -8.07
CA LYS A 219 9.62 -14.62 -9.07
C LYS A 219 9.51 -13.17 -8.57
N LEU A 220 9.46 -12.97 -7.25
CA LEU A 220 9.37 -11.65 -6.64
C LEU A 220 10.73 -11.04 -6.30
N ARG A 221 11.85 -11.76 -6.50
CA ARG A 221 13.20 -11.23 -6.28
C ARG A 221 13.43 -9.95 -7.08
N MET A 222 14.29 -9.10 -6.52
CA MET A 222 14.54 -7.75 -7.02
C MET A 222 16.00 -7.59 -7.38
N SER A 223 16.27 -6.74 -8.37
CA SER A 223 17.63 -6.23 -8.58
C SER A 223 17.93 -5.13 -7.55
N ARG A 224 19.22 -4.81 -7.34
CA ARG A 224 19.60 -3.65 -6.53
C ARG A 224 19.08 -2.33 -7.10
N GLN A 225 18.87 -2.27 -8.41
CA GLN A 225 18.32 -1.11 -9.08
C GLN A 225 16.81 -0.97 -8.80
N ASP A 226 16.06 -2.07 -8.87
CA ASP A 226 14.63 -2.10 -8.52
C ASP A 226 14.39 -1.57 -7.11
N ILE A 227 15.21 -2.00 -6.15
CA ILE A 227 15.10 -1.55 -4.74
C ILE A 227 15.33 -0.04 -4.64
N ARG A 228 16.38 0.49 -5.28
CA ARG A 228 16.66 1.94 -5.29
C ARG A 228 15.52 2.72 -5.93
N ASP A 229 14.95 2.23 -7.01
CA ASP A 229 13.87 2.91 -7.72
C ASP A 229 12.55 2.85 -6.93
N GLU A 230 12.29 1.76 -6.20
CA GLU A 230 11.17 1.65 -5.26
C GLU A 230 11.31 2.66 -4.10
N PHE A 231 12.50 2.79 -3.51
CA PHE A 231 12.77 3.81 -2.49
C PHE A 231 12.55 5.23 -3.03
N LYS A 232 13.02 5.53 -4.25
CA LYS A 232 12.77 6.83 -4.90
C LYS A 232 11.28 7.10 -5.12
N GLN A 233 10.50 6.08 -5.47
CA GLN A 233 9.05 6.24 -5.68
C GLN A 233 8.30 6.49 -4.36
N GLN A 234 8.71 5.86 -3.26
CA GLN A 234 8.07 6.05 -1.95
C GLN A 234 8.44 7.38 -1.29
N GLU A 235 9.73 7.74 -1.26
CA GLU A 235 10.20 8.96 -0.58
C GLU A 235 10.12 10.21 -1.48
N GLY A 236 9.95 10.01 -2.79
CA GLY A 236 10.04 11.05 -3.81
C GLY A 236 11.50 11.40 -4.12
N ASP A 237 11.75 11.82 -5.37
CA ASP A 237 13.11 12.16 -5.81
C ASP A 237 13.64 13.39 -5.02
N PRO A 238 14.79 13.26 -4.31
CA PRO A 238 15.44 14.37 -3.62
C PRO A 238 15.67 15.59 -4.52
N HIS A 239 15.96 15.37 -5.81
CA HIS A 239 16.15 16.45 -6.78
C HIS A 239 14.85 17.21 -7.04
N VAL A 240 13.72 16.51 -7.11
CA VAL A 240 12.39 17.12 -7.29
C VAL A 240 12.02 17.93 -6.05
N LYS A 241 12.23 17.37 -4.84
CA LYS A 241 11.98 18.09 -3.58
C LYS A 241 12.87 19.34 -3.45
N GLY A 242 14.13 19.24 -3.86
CA GLY A 242 15.06 20.36 -3.93
C GLY A 242 14.61 21.46 -4.90
N ARG A 243 14.17 21.07 -6.10
CA ARG A 243 13.67 22.00 -7.14
C ARG A 243 12.41 22.73 -6.67
N ILE A 244 11.48 22.05 -6.03
CA ILE A 244 10.27 22.66 -5.45
C ILE A 244 10.66 23.73 -4.43
N ARG A 245 11.59 23.41 -3.51
CA ARG A 245 12.04 24.36 -2.48
C ARG A 245 12.74 25.60 -3.09
N GLN A 246 13.52 25.41 -4.14
CA GLN A 246 14.15 26.52 -4.87
C GLN A 246 13.11 27.42 -5.54
N GLN A 247 12.11 26.85 -6.21
CA GLN A 247 11.04 27.61 -6.85
C GLN A 247 10.20 28.40 -5.83
N GLN A 248 9.88 27.81 -4.68
CA GLN A 248 9.16 28.49 -3.59
C GLN A 248 9.94 29.71 -3.08
N ARG A 249 11.26 29.57 -2.86
CA ARG A 249 12.13 30.69 -2.45
C ARG A 249 12.20 31.79 -3.52
N ALA A 250 12.28 31.43 -4.80
CA ALA A 250 12.28 32.39 -5.90
C ALA A 250 10.96 33.16 -6.01
N ALA A 251 9.83 32.48 -5.86
CA ALA A 251 8.50 33.09 -5.86
C ALA A 251 8.31 34.06 -4.69
N ALA A 252 8.76 33.69 -3.49
CA ALA A 252 8.72 34.57 -2.31
C ALA A 252 9.58 35.83 -2.52
N ARG A 253 10.79 35.70 -3.07
CA ARG A 253 11.66 36.84 -3.40
C ARG A 253 11.02 37.77 -4.43
N ARG A 254 10.35 37.24 -5.45
CA ARG A 254 9.64 38.06 -6.45
C ARG A 254 8.51 38.87 -5.83
N ARG A 255 7.69 38.27 -4.95
CA ARG A 255 6.63 39.00 -4.22
C ARG A 255 7.20 40.10 -3.34
N MET A 256 8.25 39.80 -2.56
CA MET A 256 8.94 40.78 -1.74
C MET A 256 9.43 41.97 -2.58
N MET A 257 10.04 41.72 -3.74
CA MET A 257 10.52 42.78 -4.63
C MET A 257 9.39 43.61 -5.25
N SER A 258 8.23 43.01 -5.53
CA SER A 258 7.05 43.74 -6.02
C SER A 258 6.40 44.66 -4.99
N ASP A 259 6.70 44.47 -3.70
CA ASP A 259 6.19 45.35 -2.64
C ASP A 259 7.12 46.53 -2.33
N VAL A 260 8.40 46.49 -2.75
CA VAL A 260 9.37 47.60 -2.56
C VAL A 260 8.85 48.95 -3.07
N PRO A 261 8.20 49.07 -4.26
CA PRO A 261 7.66 50.33 -4.76
C PRO A 261 6.66 51.04 -3.83
N LYS A 262 6.04 50.31 -2.89
CA LYS A 262 5.05 50.85 -1.94
C LYS A 262 5.68 51.39 -0.66
N ALA A 263 7.01 51.29 -0.52
CA ALA A 263 7.72 51.72 0.68
C ALA A 263 7.78 53.25 0.79
N ASP A 264 7.67 53.75 2.01
CA ASP A 264 7.79 55.17 2.31
C ASP A 264 9.25 55.60 2.49
N VAL A 265 10.08 54.68 2.96
CA VAL A 265 11.52 54.89 3.18
C VAL A 265 12.30 53.57 3.09
N ILE A 266 13.55 53.67 2.62
CA ILE A 266 14.50 52.55 2.66
C ILE A 266 15.67 52.93 3.56
N VAL A 267 15.87 52.12 4.61
CA VAL A 267 16.99 52.26 5.54
C VAL A 267 18.13 51.36 5.07
N THR A 268 19.31 51.94 4.87
CA THR A 268 20.45 51.25 4.27
C THR A 268 21.66 51.18 5.21
N ASN A 269 22.39 50.08 5.10
CA ASN A 269 23.78 49.94 5.50
C ASN A 269 24.58 49.81 4.20
N PRO A 270 25.48 50.74 3.85
CA PRO A 270 26.05 50.92 2.51
C PRO A 270 26.51 49.66 1.80
N THR A 271 27.11 48.73 2.54
CA THR A 271 27.74 47.53 1.99
C THR A 271 26.99 46.23 2.28
N HIS A 272 26.01 46.22 3.21
CA HIS A 272 25.48 44.94 3.73
C HIS A 272 23.96 44.79 3.71
N TYR A 273 23.19 45.81 4.08
CA TYR A 273 21.75 45.63 4.36
C TYR A 273 20.88 46.73 3.77
N SER A 274 19.65 46.38 3.39
CA SER A 274 18.62 47.35 3.03
C SER A 274 17.26 46.85 3.49
N VAL A 275 16.51 47.72 4.16
CA VAL A 275 15.19 47.44 4.70
C VAL A 275 14.21 48.51 4.22
N ALA A 276 13.15 48.09 3.56
CA ALA A 276 12.08 48.94 3.06
C ALA A 276 10.91 48.95 4.06
N LEU A 277 10.52 50.13 4.52
CA LEU A 277 9.46 50.34 5.50
C LEU A 277 8.30 51.09 4.88
N GLN A 278 7.09 50.77 5.32
CA GLN A 278 5.85 51.47 4.99
C GLN A 278 5.11 51.85 6.26
N TYR A 279 4.54 53.05 6.27
CA TYR A 279 3.72 53.52 7.37
C TYR A 279 2.59 54.42 6.89
N ASP A 280 1.36 54.05 7.25
CA ASP A 280 0.15 54.85 7.02
C ASP A 280 -0.43 55.27 8.38
N GLU A 281 -0.35 56.56 8.70
CA GLU A 281 -0.81 57.17 9.95
C GLU A 281 -2.28 56.83 10.28
N ASN A 282 -3.12 56.65 9.25
CA ASN A 282 -4.56 56.43 9.44
C ASN A 282 -4.93 54.95 9.63
N LYS A 283 -4.02 54.03 9.29
CA LYS A 283 -4.34 52.59 9.19
C LYS A 283 -3.40 51.68 9.97
N MET A 284 -2.21 52.16 10.35
CA MET A 284 -1.17 51.32 10.92
C MET A 284 -0.79 51.79 12.32
N SER A 285 -0.84 50.89 13.30
CA SER A 285 -0.36 51.14 14.67
C SER A 285 1.17 51.28 14.74
N ALA A 286 1.89 50.63 13.82
CA ALA A 286 3.34 50.71 13.71
C ALA A 286 3.81 50.47 12.26
N PRO A 287 5.00 50.97 11.88
CA PRO A 287 5.58 50.75 10.56
C PRO A 287 5.76 49.28 10.23
N LYS A 288 5.48 48.91 8.98
CA LYS A 288 5.56 47.55 8.46
C LYS A 288 6.78 47.36 7.56
N VAL A 289 7.46 46.23 7.69
CA VAL A 289 8.57 45.86 6.79
C VAL A 289 8.00 45.26 5.51
N LEU A 290 8.25 45.89 4.36
CA LEU A 290 7.83 45.37 3.05
C LEU A 290 8.89 44.49 2.39
N ALA A 291 10.16 44.85 2.57
CA ALA A 291 11.27 44.06 2.06
C ALA A 291 12.49 44.23 2.97
N LYS A 292 13.28 43.17 3.11
CA LYS A 292 14.61 43.22 3.70
C LYS A 292 15.55 42.31 2.94
N GLY A 293 16.81 42.69 2.82
CA GLY A 293 17.80 41.90 2.11
C GLY A 293 19.21 42.17 2.59
N ALA A 294 20.09 41.21 2.32
CA ALA A 294 21.53 41.35 2.48
C ALA A 294 22.24 41.17 1.13
N GLY A 295 23.42 41.78 0.98
CA GLY A 295 24.26 41.65 -0.21
C GLY A 295 23.54 42.03 -1.51
N LEU A 296 23.50 41.12 -2.50
CA LEU A 296 22.85 41.35 -3.80
C LEU A 296 21.36 41.69 -3.69
N VAL A 297 20.65 41.12 -2.70
CA VAL A 297 19.23 41.42 -2.48
C VAL A 297 19.07 42.85 -1.96
N ALA A 298 19.96 43.30 -1.08
CA ALA A 298 19.99 44.68 -0.60
C ALA A 298 20.28 45.67 -1.74
N LEU A 299 21.23 45.34 -2.61
CA LEU A 299 21.52 46.13 -3.82
C LEU A 299 20.28 46.26 -4.70
N ARG A 300 19.57 45.16 -4.96
CA ARG A 300 18.35 45.18 -5.78
C ARG A 300 17.22 46.00 -5.16
N ILE A 301 17.05 45.96 -3.83
CA ILE A 301 16.07 46.81 -3.13
C ILE A 301 16.40 48.30 -3.35
N ARG A 302 17.69 48.68 -3.29
CA ARG A 302 18.13 50.05 -3.57
C ARG A 302 17.89 50.45 -5.02
N GLU A 303 18.20 49.58 -5.98
CA GLU A 303 17.93 49.85 -7.41
C GLU A 303 16.43 50.16 -7.64
N ILE A 304 15.54 49.30 -7.16
CA ILE A 304 14.08 49.50 -7.29
C ILE A 304 13.63 50.77 -6.55
N GLY A 305 14.20 51.03 -5.37
CA GLY A 305 13.92 52.25 -4.61
C GLY A 305 14.33 53.53 -5.34
N ASN A 306 15.49 53.52 -6.00
CA ASN A 306 15.96 54.64 -6.83
C ASN A 306 15.07 54.84 -8.05
N GLU A 307 14.71 53.76 -8.76
CA GLU A 307 13.78 53.79 -9.90
C GLU A 307 12.45 54.45 -9.52
N HIS A 308 11.91 54.14 -8.32
CA HIS A 308 10.64 54.67 -7.83
C HIS A 308 10.78 55.95 -6.98
N ARG A 309 11.99 56.53 -6.89
CA ARG A 309 12.29 57.76 -6.14
C ARG A 309 11.92 57.70 -4.65
N ILE A 310 12.06 56.53 -4.04
CA ILE A 310 11.82 56.31 -2.61
C ILE A 310 12.99 56.92 -1.82
N PRO A 311 12.72 57.75 -0.79
CA PRO A 311 13.76 58.29 0.07
C PRO A 311 14.63 57.20 0.71
N MET A 312 15.95 57.35 0.61
CA MET A 312 16.91 56.46 1.26
C MET A 312 17.62 57.19 2.38
N LEU A 313 17.68 56.54 3.55
CA LEU A 313 18.45 57.01 4.69
C LEU A 313 19.54 55.99 5.02
N GLU A 314 20.77 56.47 5.03
CA GLU A 314 21.90 55.68 5.49
C GLU A 314 21.94 55.71 7.02
N ALA A 315 21.61 54.57 7.63
CA ALA A 315 21.64 54.39 9.08
C ALA A 315 22.09 52.97 9.40
N PRO A 316 23.42 52.71 9.41
CA PRO A 316 23.96 51.36 9.56
C PRO A 316 23.48 50.60 10.81
N PRO A 317 23.42 51.21 12.02
CA PRO A 317 22.88 50.56 13.22
C PRO A 317 21.43 50.12 13.07
N LEU A 318 20.57 51.03 12.58
CA LEU A 318 19.14 50.76 12.42
C LEU A 318 18.88 49.71 11.32
N ALA A 319 19.62 49.77 10.21
CA ALA A 319 19.52 48.79 9.13
C ALA A 319 19.87 47.36 9.60
N ARG A 320 20.90 47.20 10.44
CA ARG A 320 21.26 45.91 11.04
C ARG A 320 20.18 45.40 11.98
N ALA A 321 19.73 46.25 12.91
CA ALA A 321 18.71 45.90 13.88
C ALA A 321 17.39 45.50 13.20
N LEU A 322 16.94 46.27 12.20
CA LEU A 322 15.75 45.95 11.42
C LEU A 322 15.90 44.66 10.61
N TYR A 323 17.08 44.41 10.02
CA TYR A 323 17.31 43.19 9.25
C TYR A 323 17.20 41.93 10.11
N ARG A 324 17.76 41.96 11.33
CA ARG A 324 17.77 40.81 12.24
C ARG A 324 16.45 40.62 12.97
N HIS A 325 15.83 41.69 13.46
CA HIS A 325 14.70 41.58 14.39
C HIS A 325 13.31 41.81 13.79
N ALA A 326 13.20 42.33 12.57
CA ALA A 326 11.90 42.59 11.96
C ALA A 326 11.62 41.60 10.81
N GLU A 327 10.44 40.98 10.78
CA GLU A 327 10.04 40.06 9.70
C GLU A 327 9.31 40.75 8.56
N ILE A 328 9.50 40.25 7.34
CA ILE A 328 8.81 40.78 6.15
C ILE A 328 7.30 40.55 6.31
N GLY A 329 6.51 41.59 6.09
CA GLY A 329 5.06 41.54 6.21
C GLY A 329 4.54 41.89 7.60
N GLN A 330 5.41 42.00 8.61
CA GLN A 330 5.04 42.30 10.00
C GLN A 330 5.41 43.74 10.40
N GLN A 331 4.81 44.19 11.50
CA GLN A 331 5.18 45.45 12.14
C GLN A 331 6.57 45.34 12.77
N ILE A 332 7.29 46.45 12.82
CA ILE A 332 8.59 46.50 13.48
C ILE A 332 8.47 46.19 14.99
N PRO A 333 9.54 45.74 15.66
CA PRO A 333 9.56 45.57 17.12
C PRO A 333 9.45 46.91 17.86
N GLY A 334 8.76 46.92 19.01
CA GLY A 334 8.55 48.11 19.85
C GLY A 334 9.82 48.87 20.22
N GLN A 335 10.92 48.14 20.41
CA GLN A 335 12.22 48.70 20.78
C GLN A 335 12.85 49.58 19.68
N LEU A 336 12.40 49.45 18.42
CA LEU A 336 12.89 50.23 17.28
C LEU A 336 11.93 51.37 16.91
N TYR A 337 10.85 51.59 17.66
CA TYR A 337 9.83 52.59 17.31
C TYR A 337 10.38 54.01 17.33
N SER A 338 11.17 54.36 18.35
CA SER A 338 11.80 55.69 18.46
C SER A 338 12.69 55.99 17.26
N ALA A 339 13.61 55.07 16.95
CA ALA A 339 14.54 55.21 15.85
C ALA A 339 13.81 55.29 14.50
N VAL A 340 12.79 54.46 14.26
CA VAL A 340 12.02 54.51 13.00
C VAL A 340 11.12 55.74 12.93
N ALA A 341 10.57 56.23 14.04
CA ALA A 341 9.77 57.45 14.07
C ALA A 341 10.59 58.67 13.64
N GLU A 342 11.85 58.78 14.06
CA GLU A 342 12.75 59.83 13.59
C GLU A 342 13.02 59.74 12.08
N VAL A 343 13.21 58.52 11.55
CA VAL A 343 13.36 58.30 10.10
C VAL A 343 12.11 58.76 9.34
N LEU A 344 10.92 58.40 9.82
CA LEU A 344 9.66 58.80 9.19
C LEU A 344 9.39 60.30 9.30
N ALA A 345 9.71 60.92 10.44
CA ALA A 345 9.63 62.36 10.62
C ALA A 345 10.51 63.10 9.60
N TRP A 346 11.74 62.63 9.38
CA TRP A 346 12.62 63.15 8.33
C TRP A 346 12.02 62.99 6.93
N VAL A 347 11.42 61.82 6.62
CA VAL A 347 10.75 61.57 5.34
C VAL A 347 9.58 62.54 5.11
N TRP A 348 8.78 62.82 6.13
CA TRP A 348 7.68 63.78 6.02
C TRP A 348 8.17 65.22 5.85
N GLN A 349 9.22 65.63 6.57
CA GLN A 349 9.86 66.92 6.35
C GLN A 349 10.42 67.02 4.93
N LEU A 350 11.01 65.95 4.40
CA LEU A 350 11.53 65.88 3.04
C LEU A 350 10.42 65.97 1.98
N ARG A 351 9.29 65.29 2.19
CA ARG A 351 8.10 65.40 1.33
C ARG A 351 7.53 66.81 1.37
N ARG A 352 7.41 67.41 2.55
CA ARG A 352 6.91 68.79 2.74
C ARG A 352 7.82 69.81 2.05
N TRP A 353 9.13 69.69 2.22
CA TRP A 353 10.13 70.53 1.56
C TRP A 353 10.02 70.45 0.03
N ARG A 354 9.82 69.24 -0.52
CA ARG A 354 9.68 69.03 -1.97
C ARG A 354 8.43 69.70 -2.57
N VAL A 355 7.37 69.90 -1.77
CA VAL A 355 6.09 70.49 -2.21
C VAL A 355 5.99 71.99 -1.93
N ALA A 356 6.37 72.41 -0.72
CA ALA A 356 6.18 73.78 -0.25
C ALA A 356 7.42 74.68 -0.38
N GLY A 357 8.59 74.12 -0.71
CA GLY A 357 9.87 74.83 -0.70
C GLY A 357 10.38 75.16 0.71
N GLY A 358 11.60 75.69 0.82
CA GLY A 358 12.25 76.06 2.09
C GLY A 358 13.67 75.52 2.26
N SER A 359 14.17 75.49 3.50
CA SER A 359 15.47 74.90 3.85
C SER A 359 15.43 73.37 3.77
N ILE A 360 16.49 72.77 3.22
CA ILE A 360 16.60 71.30 3.12
C ILE A 360 16.59 70.70 4.53
N PRO A 361 15.71 69.73 4.82
CA PRO A 361 15.67 69.10 6.13
C PRO A 361 16.98 68.36 6.38
N LYS A 362 17.60 68.62 7.53
CA LYS A 362 18.82 67.94 7.95
C LYS A 362 18.53 66.45 8.14
N LYS A 363 19.43 65.60 7.66
CA LYS A 363 19.34 64.16 7.90
C LYS A 363 19.50 63.92 9.41
N PRO A 364 18.70 63.03 10.02
CA PRO A 364 18.88 62.69 11.42
C PRO A 364 20.25 62.01 11.61
N GLU A 365 21.02 62.54 12.55
CA GLU A 365 22.31 61.98 12.99
C GLU A 365 22.09 61.38 14.39
N ASN A 366 22.71 60.22 14.68
CA ASN A 366 22.60 59.51 15.97
C ASN A 366 21.17 59.05 16.35
N LEU A 367 20.54 58.26 15.47
CA LEU A 367 19.24 57.64 15.76
C LEU A 367 19.29 56.80 17.06
N PRO A 368 18.27 56.85 17.93
CA PRO A 368 18.22 56.17 19.22
C PRO A 368 17.95 54.66 19.05
N VAL A 369 18.92 53.93 18.51
CA VAL A 369 18.89 52.47 18.38
C VAL A 369 19.47 51.87 19.67
N PRO A 370 18.72 51.02 20.40
CA PRO A 370 19.26 50.35 21.57
C PRO A 370 20.51 49.52 21.23
N GLU A 371 21.60 49.70 21.98
CA GLU A 371 22.87 48.98 21.73
C GLU A 371 22.71 47.46 21.74
N ALA A 372 21.76 46.94 22.52
CA ALA A 372 21.46 45.50 22.60
C ALA A 372 20.88 44.90 21.30
N LEU A 373 20.40 45.71 20.36
CA LEU A 373 19.83 45.27 19.08
C LEU A 373 20.77 45.54 17.89
N ASP A 374 21.87 46.26 18.13
CA ASP A 374 22.90 46.47 17.14
C ASP A 374 24.06 45.49 17.34
N PHE A 375 24.10 44.45 16.52
CA PHE A 375 25.09 43.38 16.62
C PHE A 375 26.46 43.73 16.03
N ALA A 376 26.77 45.00 15.77
CA ALA A 376 28.13 45.40 15.38
C ALA A 376 29.19 45.01 16.42
N ASN A 377 28.78 44.82 17.69
CA ASN A 377 29.63 44.43 18.80
C ASN A 377 29.51 42.95 19.21
N GLU A 378 28.74 42.11 18.50
CA GLU A 378 28.85 40.66 18.68
C GLU A 378 30.21 40.24 18.11
N LYS A 379 31.17 39.98 19.00
CA LYS A 379 32.39 39.25 18.62
C LYS A 379 31.94 37.96 17.96
N ASP A 380 32.48 37.68 16.77
CA ASP A 380 32.40 36.37 16.12
C ASP A 380 32.99 35.31 17.07
N SER A 381 32.14 34.78 17.95
CA SER A 381 32.32 33.51 18.62
C SER A 381 31.04 32.74 18.36
N ASP A 382 31.00 32.01 17.24
CA ASP A 382 30.49 30.64 17.15
C ASP A 382 30.26 30.23 15.69
N GLY A 383 30.91 29.13 15.27
CA GLY A 383 30.36 28.15 14.33
C GLY A 383 30.86 28.18 12.89
#